data_AF-A0A3A8GUT9-F1
#
_entry.id   AF-A0A3A8GUT9-F1
#
_cell.length_a   1.000
_cell.length_b   1.000
_cell.length_c   1.000
_cell.angle_alpha   90.00
_cell.angle_beta   90.00
_cell.angle_gamma   90.00
#
_symmetry.space_group_name_H-M   'P 1'
#
loop_
_entity.id
_entity.type
_entity.pdbx_description
1 polymer ?
#
loop_
_entity_poly.entity_id
_entity_poly.type
_entity_poly.pdbx_seq_one_letter_code
_entity_poly.pdbx_strand_id
1 'polypeptide(L)'
;MKRQSLFLALLVLPLLACGGMDVPSEGTTSDVEVGSVESQLQPNWASCSGDSDCVSNRCGCNGGTTRVCLPNSTYPKQCGNWTACSSDSQCTSNWCGCNGGQVLVCLPNTSYPKYCT
;
A
#
# COMPACT_ATOMS: atom_id res chain seq x y z
N MET A 1 -43.89 -20.98 -13.66
CA MET A 1 -44.85 -20.41 -12.70
C MET A 1 -44.27 -20.70 -11.31
N LYS A 2 -43.75 -19.75 -10.52
CA LYS A 2 -44.52 -18.78 -9.72
C LYS A 2 -43.52 -17.74 -9.17
N ARG A 3 -43.61 -16.48 -9.64
CA ARG A 3 -42.96 -15.31 -9.03
C ARG A 3 -43.96 -14.74 -8.02
N GLN A 4 -43.56 -14.67 -6.76
CA GLN A 4 -44.22 -13.99 -5.64
C GLN A 4 -43.05 -13.69 -4.69
N SER A 5 -42.88 -12.59 -3.99
CA SER A 5 -43.62 -11.37 -3.63
C SER A 5 -42.67 -10.77 -2.54
N LEU A 6 -42.59 -9.51 -2.16
CA LEU A 6 -43.32 -8.28 -2.36
C LEU A 6 -42.30 -7.23 -1.88
N PHE A 7 -42.14 -6.12 -2.59
CA PHE A 7 -41.47 -4.93 -2.07
C PHE A 7 -42.31 -4.37 -0.90
N LEU A 8 -41.76 -4.35 0.31
CA LEU A 8 -42.28 -3.51 1.40
C LEU A 8 -41.28 -2.37 1.66
N ALA A 9 -41.67 -1.19 1.21
CA ALA A 9 -41.16 0.09 1.69
C ALA A 9 -41.61 0.32 3.14
N LEU A 10 -40.81 1.03 3.94
CA LEU A 10 -41.25 2.18 4.77
C LEU A 10 -40.11 2.70 5.65
N LEU A 11 -39.58 3.84 5.20
CA LEU A 11 -39.11 5.01 5.95
C LEU A 11 -39.09 4.92 7.49
N VAL A 12 -37.91 5.10 8.08
CA VAL A 12 -37.75 5.63 9.44
C VAL A 12 -36.66 6.71 9.42
N LEU A 13 -37.08 7.96 9.20
CA LEU A 13 -36.34 9.15 9.63
C LEU A 13 -36.90 9.57 11.00
N PRO A 14 -36.06 9.93 11.97
CA PRO A 14 -36.39 10.91 12.98
C PRO A 14 -35.61 12.21 12.73
N LEU A 15 -36.34 13.26 12.35
CA LEU A 15 -35.96 14.66 12.55
C LEU A 15 -36.14 15.00 14.03
N LEU A 16 -35.08 15.38 14.73
CA LEU A 16 -35.08 16.04 16.04
C LEU A 16 -33.66 16.61 16.24
N ALA A 17 -33.37 17.84 16.61
CA ALA A 17 -34.14 19.06 16.87
C ALA A 17 -33.13 20.23 16.74
N CYS A 18 -33.62 21.42 16.40
CA CYS A 18 -32.85 22.65 16.36
C CYS A 18 -32.75 23.25 17.77
N GLY A 19 -31.56 23.72 18.16
CA GLY A 19 -31.29 24.45 19.41
C GLY A 19 -29.86 24.14 19.87
N GLY A 20 -29.00 25.07 20.26
CA GLY A 20 -29.02 26.51 20.36
C GLY A 20 -27.56 26.94 20.53
N MET A 21 -27.27 28.18 20.18
CA MET A 21 -25.98 28.86 20.33
C MET A 21 -25.46 28.94 21.76
N ASP A 22 -24.22 28.49 21.99
CA ASP A 22 -23.29 29.09 22.95
C ASP A 22 -21.83 28.77 22.56
N VAL A 23 -21.07 29.83 22.30
CA VAL A 23 -19.61 29.84 22.23
C VAL A 23 -19.11 30.25 23.61
N PRO A 24 -18.11 29.54 24.14
CA PRO A 24 -16.94 30.25 24.62
C PRO A 24 -15.65 29.62 24.08
N SER A 25 -14.80 30.50 23.54
CA SER A 25 -13.40 30.25 23.27
C SER A 25 -12.67 29.85 24.55
N GLU A 26 -12.14 28.62 24.61
CA GLU A 26 -10.94 28.31 25.38
C GLU A 26 -10.08 27.34 24.56
N GLY A 27 -8.78 27.64 24.53
CA GLY A 27 -7.80 26.99 23.66
C GLY A 27 -7.84 25.47 23.78
N THR A 28 -8.44 24.83 22.78
CA THR A 28 -8.29 23.39 22.59
C THR A 28 -6.95 23.21 21.94
N THR A 29 -5.99 22.75 22.73
CA THR A 29 -4.86 21.97 22.24
C THR A 29 -5.43 21.08 21.16
N SER A 30 -4.90 21.18 19.94
CA SER A 30 -5.13 20.15 18.95
C SER A 30 -4.50 18.87 19.52
N ASP A 31 -5.24 18.19 20.39
CA ASP A 31 -5.19 16.76 20.54
C ASP A 31 -5.67 16.25 19.18
N VAL A 32 -4.75 16.31 18.22
CA VAL A 32 -4.74 15.38 17.11
C VAL A 32 -4.75 14.06 17.85
N GLU A 33 -5.93 13.45 17.91
CA GLU A 33 -6.07 12.04 18.14
C GLU A 33 -5.19 11.41 17.05
N VAL A 34 -3.91 11.25 17.37
CA VAL A 34 -3.07 10.22 16.78
C VAL A 34 -3.69 8.97 17.37
N GLY A 35 -4.88 8.65 16.85
CA GLY A 35 -5.50 7.36 16.98
C GLY A 35 -4.36 6.43 16.66
N SER A 36 -3.95 5.69 17.68
CA SER A 36 -2.87 4.75 17.62
C SER A 36 -3.19 3.86 16.43
N VAL A 37 -2.63 4.19 15.26
CA VAL A 37 -2.53 3.24 14.18
C VAL A 37 -1.54 2.26 14.76
N GLU A 38 -2.07 1.27 15.46
CA GLU A 38 -1.44 -0.02 15.45
C GLU A 38 -1.29 -0.32 13.96
N SER A 39 -0.15 0.09 13.38
CA SER A 39 0.24 -0.25 12.03
C SER A 39 0.36 -1.76 12.11
N GLN A 40 -0.77 -2.44 11.90
CA GLN A 40 -0.84 -3.88 11.91
C GLN A 40 0.06 -4.29 10.77
N LEU A 41 1.26 -4.72 11.16
CA LEU A 41 2.28 -5.20 10.26
C LEU A 41 1.61 -6.19 9.31
N GLN A 42 1.86 -6.00 8.03
CA GLN A 42 1.27 -6.77 6.96
C GLN A 42 1.70 -8.24 7.11
N PRO A 43 0.75 -9.18 6.96
CA PRO A 43 1.05 -10.61 7.06
C PRO A 43 1.92 -11.04 5.88
N ASN A 44 2.50 -12.23 5.98
CA ASN A 44 3.24 -12.82 4.87
C ASN A 44 2.37 -12.84 3.59
N TRP A 45 3.00 -12.55 2.46
CA TRP A 45 2.40 -12.43 1.13
C TRP A 45 1.47 -11.23 0.89
N ALA A 46 1.19 -10.40 1.90
CA ALA A 46 0.51 -9.12 1.68
C ALA A 46 1.46 -8.11 1.01
N SER A 47 0.88 -7.13 0.31
CA SER A 47 1.64 -6.07 -0.36
C SER A 47 2.39 -5.20 0.65
N CYS A 48 3.57 -4.74 0.25
CA CYS A 48 4.42 -3.89 1.09
C CYS A 48 5.17 -2.86 0.26
N SER A 49 5.47 -1.72 0.89
CA SER A 49 6.34 -0.68 0.33
C SER A 49 7.76 -0.80 0.90
N GLY A 50 7.88 -1.12 2.18
CA GLY A 50 9.16 -1.27 2.88
C GLY A 50 9.19 -2.45 3.86
N ASP A 51 10.39 -2.77 4.37
CA ASP A 51 10.60 -3.86 5.31
C ASP A 51 9.82 -3.66 6.62
N SER A 52 9.71 -2.41 7.07
CA SER A 52 8.95 -1.99 8.26
C SER A 52 7.46 -2.26 8.16
N ASP A 53 6.93 -2.50 6.96
CA ASP A 53 5.51 -2.75 6.77
C ASP A 53 5.14 -4.19 7.12
N CYS A 54 6.13 -5.09 7.23
CA CYS A 54 5.92 -6.54 7.29
C CYS A 54 6.18 -7.11 8.68
N VAL A 55 5.36 -8.09 9.11
CA VAL A 55 5.60 -8.85 10.37
C VAL A 55 6.98 -9.52 10.34
N SER A 56 7.41 -9.97 9.17
CA SER A 56 8.71 -10.60 8.93
C SER A 56 9.89 -9.62 8.82
N ASN A 57 9.63 -8.31 8.87
CA ASN A 57 10.60 -7.25 8.57
C ASN A 57 11.27 -7.40 7.19
N ARG A 58 10.56 -8.01 6.21
CA ARG A 58 11.11 -8.30 4.89
C ARG A 58 10.09 -8.07 3.79
N CYS A 59 10.34 -7.05 2.97
CA CYS A 59 9.57 -6.72 1.79
C CYS A 59 10.40 -7.00 0.52
N GLY A 60 9.85 -7.76 -0.42
CA GLY A 60 10.53 -8.08 -1.67
C GLY A 60 9.62 -8.80 -2.66
N CYS A 61 10.16 -9.24 -3.78
CA CYS A 61 9.32 -9.74 -4.88
C CYS A 61 9.40 -11.25 -5.13
N ASN A 62 10.32 -11.98 -4.50
CA ASN A 62 10.50 -13.41 -4.76
C ASN A 62 10.68 -13.73 -6.26
N GLY A 63 11.38 -12.86 -7.00
CA GLY A 63 11.57 -12.95 -8.46
C GLY A 63 10.37 -12.50 -9.30
N GLY A 64 9.22 -12.18 -8.69
CA GLY A 64 8.05 -11.61 -9.36
C GLY A 64 8.12 -10.09 -9.54
N THR A 65 6.99 -9.47 -9.88
CA THR A 65 6.88 -8.01 -10.10
C THR A 65 6.17 -7.26 -8.99
N THR A 66 5.60 -7.98 -8.02
CA THR A 66 4.84 -7.41 -6.91
C THR A 66 5.66 -7.53 -5.64
N ARG A 67 5.79 -6.42 -4.91
CA ARG A 67 6.42 -6.39 -3.60
C ARG A 67 5.44 -6.94 -2.55
N VAL A 68 5.88 -7.96 -1.83
CA VAL A 68 5.12 -8.64 -0.80
C VAL A 68 5.98 -8.92 0.43
N CYS A 69 5.34 -9.09 1.57
CA CYS A 69 6.00 -9.49 2.81
C CYS A 69 6.49 -10.94 2.71
N LEU A 70 7.80 -11.12 2.71
CA LEU A 70 8.42 -12.43 2.56
C LEU A 70 8.52 -13.13 3.92
N PRO A 71 8.16 -14.41 4.03
CA PRO A 71 8.15 -15.11 5.32
C PRO A 71 9.52 -15.18 6.01
N ASN A 72 10.60 -15.33 5.24
CA ASN A 72 11.97 -15.52 5.73
C ASN A 72 12.98 -15.30 4.59
N SER A 73 14.27 -15.55 4.86
CA SER A 73 15.38 -15.38 3.92
C SER A 73 15.51 -16.44 2.83
N THR A 74 14.75 -17.54 2.87
CA THR A 74 14.71 -18.53 1.78
C THR A 74 14.07 -17.94 0.52
N TYR A 75 13.22 -16.92 0.68
CA TYR A 75 12.64 -16.19 -0.43
C TYR A 75 13.50 -14.96 -0.78
N PRO A 76 14.05 -14.87 -2.01
CA PRO A 76 14.85 -13.73 -2.43
C PRO A 76 14.04 -12.42 -2.42
N LYS A 77 14.67 -11.33 -1.97
CA LYS A 77 14.04 -10.00 -2.02
C LYS A 77 13.96 -9.45 -3.45
N GLN A 78 14.83 -9.94 -4.34
CA GLN A 78 14.96 -9.46 -5.71
C GLN A 78 13.66 -9.56 -6.50
N CYS A 79 13.45 -8.58 -7.36
CA CYS A 79 12.34 -8.43 -8.27
C CYS A 79 12.72 -8.79 -9.71
N GLY A 80 11.73 -9.25 -10.44
CA GLY A 80 11.84 -9.54 -11.86
C GLY A 80 11.95 -8.26 -12.70
N ASN A 81 12.23 -8.46 -13.98
CA ASN A 81 12.35 -7.36 -14.94
C ASN A 81 11.08 -6.49 -14.95
N TRP A 82 11.26 -5.21 -15.25
CA TRP A 82 10.23 -4.18 -15.34
C TRP A 82 9.61 -3.75 -14.00
N THR A 83 10.11 -4.28 -12.88
CA THR A 83 9.71 -3.84 -11.54
C THR A 83 10.46 -2.58 -11.15
N ALA A 84 9.79 -1.61 -10.53
CA ALA A 84 10.44 -0.42 -10.01
C ALA A 84 11.57 -0.78 -9.02
N CYS A 85 12.69 -0.09 -9.13
CA CYS A 85 13.87 -0.32 -8.29
C CYS A 85 14.55 1.01 -7.94
N SER A 86 15.32 1.00 -6.85
CA SER A 86 16.21 2.12 -6.49
C SER A 86 17.68 1.69 -6.38
N SER A 87 17.97 0.40 -6.51
CA SER A 87 19.33 -0.16 -6.46
C SER A 87 19.41 -1.47 -7.25
N ASP A 88 20.62 -1.81 -7.71
CA ASP A 88 20.88 -3.03 -8.47
C ASP A 88 20.54 -4.31 -7.71
N SER A 89 20.79 -4.30 -6.40
CA SER A 89 20.48 -5.42 -5.49
C SER A 89 18.99 -5.76 -5.40
N GLN A 90 18.10 -4.87 -5.82
CA GLN A 90 16.66 -5.14 -5.87
C GLN A 90 16.25 -5.96 -7.09
N CYS A 91 17.15 -6.19 -8.04
CA CYS A 91 16.83 -6.83 -9.31
C CYS A 91 17.50 -8.20 -9.42
N THR A 92 16.78 -9.21 -9.90
CA THR A 92 17.36 -10.54 -10.14
C THR A 92 18.51 -10.48 -11.14
N SER A 93 18.45 -9.54 -12.08
CA SER A 93 19.50 -9.24 -13.05
C SER A 93 20.70 -8.46 -12.51
N ASN A 94 20.63 -7.96 -11.27
CA ASN A 94 21.56 -6.97 -10.72
C ASN A 94 21.68 -5.69 -11.57
N TRP A 95 20.64 -5.34 -12.32
CA TRP A 95 20.62 -4.12 -13.13
C TRP A 95 19.33 -3.34 -12.93
N CYS A 96 19.42 -2.26 -12.16
CA CYS A 96 18.43 -1.21 -12.05
C CYS A 96 18.82 -0.06 -12.99
N GLY A 97 17.92 0.31 -13.90
CA GLY A 97 18.19 1.33 -14.92
C GLY A 97 16.90 1.80 -15.59
N CYS A 98 17.02 2.42 -16.77
CA CYS A 98 15.89 3.04 -17.45
C CYS A 98 15.69 2.47 -18.86
N ASN A 99 14.43 2.30 -19.26
CA ASN A 99 14.06 1.90 -20.63
C ASN A 99 13.31 3.04 -21.32
N GLY A 100 14.02 4.14 -21.61
CA GLY A 100 13.47 5.29 -22.32
C GLY A 100 12.40 6.10 -21.56
N GLY A 101 12.21 5.86 -20.27
CA GLY A 101 11.28 6.59 -19.40
C GLY A 101 11.96 7.23 -18.19
N GLN A 102 11.15 7.82 -17.31
CA GLN A 102 11.58 8.59 -16.13
C GLN A 102 11.78 7.74 -14.86
N VAL A 103 11.41 6.46 -14.89
CA VAL A 103 11.41 5.58 -13.72
C VAL A 103 12.45 4.49 -13.87
N LEU A 104 13.22 4.28 -12.79
CA LEU A 104 14.15 3.17 -12.67
C LEU A 104 13.41 1.85 -12.49
N VAL A 105 13.74 0.87 -13.32
CA VAL A 105 13.19 -0.47 -13.29
C VAL A 105 14.29 -1.52 -13.37
N CYS A 106 13.99 -2.73 -12.87
CA CYS A 106 14.85 -3.88 -13.05
C CYS A 106 14.88 -4.28 -14.52
N LEU A 107 16.07 -4.43 -15.07
CA LEU A 107 16.26 -4.60 -16.51
C LEU A 107 17.07 -5.86 -16.78
N PRO A 108 16.83 -6.55 -17.90
CA PRO A 108 17.37 -7.89 -18.13
C PRO A 108 18.90 -7.93 -18.23
N ASN A 109 19.56 -6.82 -18.62
CA ASN A 109 21.01 -6.74 -18.76
C ASN A 109 21.49 -5.28 -18.84
N THR A 110 22.82 -5.11 -18.94
CA THR A 110 23.52 -3.81 -18.93
C THR A 110 23.45 -3.01 -20.23
N SER A 111 22.74 -3.48 -21.27
CA SER A 111 22.54 -2.72 -22.51
C SER A 111 21.63 -1.51 -22.32
N TYR A 112 20.87 -1.49 -21.24
CA TYR A 112 19.99 -0.37 -20.90
C TYR A 112 20.73 0.68 -20.07
N PRO A 113 20.46 1.98 -20.28
CA PRO A 113 21.11 3.05 -19.53
C PRO A 113 20.79 3.00 -18.04
N LYS A 114 21.74 3.45 -17.20
CA LYS A 114 21.53 3.62 -15.75
C LYS A 114 20.67 4.82 -15.39
N TYR A 115 20.68 5.84 -16.25
CA TYR A 115 20.06 7.12 -15.97
C TYR A 115 18.84 7.30 -16.86
N CYS A 116 17.78 7.84 -16.25
CA CYS A 116 16.55 8.16 -16.93
C CYS A 116 16.66 9.55 -17.54
N THR A 117 16.02 9.75 -18.68
CA THR A 117 15.95 11.03 -19.40
C THR A 117 14.59 11.67 -19.22
#